data_AF-A0A0Q9KRP7-F1
#
_entry.id   AF-A0A0Q9KRP7-F1
#
_cell.length_a   1.000
_cell.length_b   1.000
_cell.length_c   1.000
_cell.angle_alpha   90.00
_cell.angle_beta   90.00
_cell.angle_gamma   90.00
#
_symmetry.space_group_name_H-M   'P 1'
#
loop_
_entity.id
_entity.type
_entity.pdbx_description
1 polymer ?
#
loop_
_entity_poly.entity_id
_entity_poly.type
_entity_poly.pdbx_seq_one_letter_code
_entity_poly.pdbx_strand_id
1 'polypeptide(L)'
;MSGQRLLQRAVAIVGVLGLVAVLPFYVSSGLAAPLWAIVVLMAFWLLLFILAIRWFTRRPWVVLAMPFVAAAVWWLALTLGEQALGWQA
;
A
#
# COMPACT_ATOMS: atom_id res chain seq x y z
N MET A 1 29.61 -14.33 1.50
CA MET A 1 28.44 -13.52 1.89
C MET A 1 27.24 -14.45 2.04
N SER A 2 26.61 -14.52 3.21
CA SER A 2 25.52 -15.47 3.50
C SER A 2 24.28 -15.16 2.64
N GLY A 3 23.96 -16.01 1.66
CA GLY A 3 22.88 -15.80 0.67
C GLY A 3 21.51 -15.47 1.25
N GLN A 4 21.20 -15.94 2.46
CA GLN A 4 19.96 -15.59 3.17
C GLN A 4 19.78 -14.08 3.42
N ARG A 5 20.87 -13.35 3.72
CA ARG A 5 20.80 -11.90 3.93
C ARG A 5 20.53 -11.13 2.62
N LEU A 6 21.01 -11.64 1.49
CA LEU A 6 20.72 -11.07 0.17
C LEU A 6 19.26 -11.31 -0.22
N LEU A 7 18.75 -12.52 -0.02
CA LEU A 7 17.34 -12.86 -0.26
C LEU A 7 16.40 -11.98 0.57
N GLN A 8 16.65 -11.86 1.87
CA GLN A 8 15.82 -11.03 2.76
C GLN A 8 15.77 -9.57 2.32
N ARG A 9 16.90 -9.02 1.86
CA ARG A 9 16.95 -7.66 1.32
C ARG A 9 16.18 -7.54 0.02
N ALA A 10 16.36 -8.48 -0.91
CA ALA A 10 15.62 -8.49 -2.17
C ALA A 10 14.11 -8.53 -1.93
N VAL A 11 13.65 -9.40 -1.01
CA VAL A 11 12.24 -9.49 -0.60
C VAL A 11 11.72 -8.16 -0.06
N ALA A 12 12.45 -7.51 0.84
CA ALA A 12 12.05 -6.21 1.38
C ALA A 12 12.04 -5.10 0.32
N ILE A 13 13.03 -5.08 -0.58
CA ILE A 13 13.08 -4.14 -1.72
C ILE A 13 11.85 -4.32 -2.60
N VAL A 14 11.52 -5.56 -2.97
CA VAL A 14 10.32 -5.85 -3.78
C VAL A 14 9.05 -5.37 -3.06
N GLY A 15 8.93 -5.56 -1.75
CA GLY A 15 7.80 -5.05 -0.98
C GLY A 15 7.68 -3.52 -1.00
N VAL A 16 8.81 -2.81 -0.83
CA VAL A 16 8.84 -1.34 -0.91
C VAL A 16 8.52 -0.84 -2.32
N LEU A 17 9.12 -1.45 -3.35
CA LEU A 17 8.84 -1.11 -4.75
C LEU A 17 7.37 -1.37 -5.09
N GLY A 18 6.79 -2.45 -4.57
CA GLY A 18 5.36 -2.72 -4.70
C GLY A 18 4.50 -1.61 -4.11
N LEU A 19 4.86 -1.08 -2.92
CA LEU A 19 4.12 0.05 -2.33
C LEU A 19 4.19 1.31 -3.19
N VAL A 20 5.37 1.60 -3.75
CA VAL A 20 5.56 2.71 -4.70
C VAL A 20 4.73 2.49 -5.97
N ALA A 21 4.70 1.27 -6.50
CA ALA A 21 3.91 0.92 -7.68
C ALA A 21 2.39 1.04 -7.46
N VAL A 22 1.92 0.88 -6.21
CA VAL A 22 0.50 1.02 -5.85
C VAL A 22 0.11 2.50 -5.62
N LEU A 23 1.06 3.40 -5.37
CA LEU A 23 0.79 4.82 -5.10
C LEU A 23 -0.06 5.52 -6.18
N PRO A 24 0.15 5.31 -7.51
CA PRO A 24 -0.67 5.93 -8.55
C PRO A 24 -2.17 5.65 -8.40
N PHE A 25 -2.56 4.46 -7.93
CA PHE A 25 -3.97 4.11 -7.68
C PHE A 25 -4.58 4.93 -6.53
N TYR A 26 -3.79 5.17 -5.48
CA TYR A 26 -4.20 6.02 -4.36
C TYR A 26 -4.34 7.47 -4.81
N VAL A 27 -3.43 7.98 -5.65
CA VAL A 27 -3.52 9.34 -6.18
C VAL A 27 -4.71 9.50 -7.14
N SER A 28 -4.94 8.52 -8.03
CA SER A 28 -6.04 8.57 -9.00
C SER A 28 -7.42 8.44 -8.35
N SER A 29 -7.52 7.92 -7.13
CA SER A 29 -8.77 7.93 -6.35
C SER A 29 -9.34 9.33 -6.14
N GLY A 30 -8.50 10.37 -6.30
CA GLY A 30 -8.86 11.78 -6.45
C GLY A 30 -10.03 12.07 -7.39
N LEU A 31 -10.16 11.26 -8.44
CA LEU A 31 -11.17 11.44 -9.49
C LEU A 31 -12.52 10.81 -9.16
N ALA A 32 -12.52 9.86 -8.23
CA ALA A 32 -13.63 8.96 -7.94
C ALA A 32 -14.26 9.20 -6.56
N ALA A 33 -13.43 9.55 -5.58
CA ALA A 33 -13.78 9.61 -4.16
C ALA A 33 -13.76 11.05 -3.63
N PRO A 34 -14.51 11.36 -2.56
CA PRO A 34 -14.47 12.66 -1.91
C PRO A 34 -13.12 12.92 -1.21
N LEU A 35 -12.74 14.19 -1.05
CA LEU A 35 -11.44 14.63 -0.53
C LEU A 35 -11.06 13.97 0.81
N TRP A 36 -12.01 13.82 1.74
CA TRP A 36 -11.75 13.21 3.03
C TRP A 36 -11.36 11.74 2.92
N ALA A 37 -11.96 10.98 1.98
CA ALA A 37 -11.65 9.57 1.77
C ALA A 37 -10.25 9.40 1.18
N ILE A 38 -9.86 10.29 0.26
CA ILE A 38 -8.52 10.36 -0.32
C ILE A 38 -7.48 10.62 0.78
N VAL A 39 -7.74 11.58 1.68
CA VAL A 39 -6.84 11.88 2.81
C VAL A 39 -6.67 10.64 3.70
N VAL A 40 -7.74 9.94 4.03
CA VAL A 40 -7.69 8.71 4.84
C VAL A 40 -6.92 7.60 4.14
N LEU A 41 -7.19 7.35 2.85
CA LEU A 41 -6.49 6.35 2.05
C LEU A 41 -5.00 6.68 1.93
N MET A 42 -4.66 7.94 1.65
CA MET A 42 -3.27 8.37 1.53
C MET A 42 -2.52 8.26 2.87
N ALA A 43 -3.17 8.61 3.98
CA ALA A 43 -2.61 8.43 5.33
C ALA A 43 -2.37 6.94 5.63
N PHE A 44 -3.29 6.06 5.24
CA PHE A 44 -3.14 4.61 5.39
C PHE A 44 -1.96 4.08 4.56
N TRP A 45 -1.85 4.48 3.28
CA TRP A 45 -0.71 4.10 2.44
C TRP A 45 0.61 4.59 3.04
N LEU A 46 0.66 5.84 3.51
CA LEU A 46 1.85 6.42 4.13
C LEU A 46 2.25 5.67 5.41
N LEU A 47 1.27 5.24 6.21
CA LEU A 47 1.52 4.40 7.38
C LEU A 47 2.17 3.07 6.98
N LEU A 48 1.65 2.38 5.96
CA LEU A 48 2.26 1.15 5.44
C LEU A 48 3.68 1.39 4.93
N PHE A 49 3.91 2.51 4.22
CA PHE A 49 5.23 2.88 3.72
C PHE A 49 6.24 3.14 4.86
N ILE A 50 5.84 3.87 5.91
CA ILE A 50 6.67 4.10 7.09
C ILE A 50 6.98 2.77 7.80
N LEU A 51 5.99 1.89 7.95
CA LEU A 51 6.19 0.56 8.54
C LEU A 51 7.11 -0.31 7.68
N ALA A 52 7.01 -0.23 6.35
CA ALA A 52 7.89 -0.93 5.42
C ALA A 52 9.36 -0.52 5.62
N ILE A 53 9.62 0.80 5.71
CA ILE A 53 10.96 1.33 5.99
C ILE A 53 11.44 0.87 7.37
N ARG A 54 10.58 0.95 8.40
CA ARG A 54 10.95 0.60 9.78
C ARG A 54 11.23 -0.90 9.95
N TRP A 55 10.55 -1.75 9.20
CA TRP A 55 10.67 -3.21 9.29
C TRP A 55 11.52 -3.84 8.19
N PHE A 56 12.11 -3.02 7.32
CA PHE A 56 12.90 -3.44 6.16
C PHE A 56 13.90 -4.57 6.46
N THR A 57 14.63 -4.47 7.58
CA THR A 57 15.61 -5.49 8.00
C THR A 57 15.07 -6.48 9.03
N ARG A 58 14.03 -6.11 9.78
CA ARG A 58 13.52 -6.91 10.91
C ARG A 58 12.49 -7.96 10.47
N ARG A 59 11.65 -7.63 9.46
CA ARG A 59 10.53 -8.47 9.00
C ARG A 59 10.31 -8.34 7.48
N PRO A 60 11.26 -8.76 6.64
CA PRO A 60 11.22 -8.55 5.18
C PRO A 60 9.99 -9.15 4.51
N TRP A 61 9.54 -10.33 4.96
CA TRP A 61 8.33 -10.98 4.43
C TRP A 61 7.04 -10.22 4.73
N VAL A 62 6.98 -9.51 5.86
CA VAL A 62 5.85 -8.64 6.19
C VAL A 62 5.84 -7.42 5.27
N VAL A 63 7.02 -6.86 4.97
CA VAL A 63 7.17 -5.76 4.01
C VAL A 63 6.70 -6.18 2.61
N LEU A 64 6.97 -7.42 2.20
CA LEU A 64 6.47 -7.96 0.93
C LEU A 64 4.93 -8.05 0.88
N ALA A 65 4.26 -8.30 2.01
CA ALA A 65 2.81 -8.40 2.07
C ALA A 65 2.09 -7.03 2.02
N MET A 66 2.75 -5.96 2.47
CA MET A 66 2.16 -4.61 2.55
C MET A 66 1.56 -4.05 1.25
N PRO A 67 2.18 -4.18 0.06
CA PRO A 67 1.56 -3.71 -1.18
C PRO A 67 0.24 -4.43 -1.50
N PHE A 68 0.11 -5.72 -1.15
CA PHE A 68 -1.13 -6.46 -1.34
C PHE A 68 -2.22 -6.01 -0.38
N VAL A 69 -1.86 -5.71 0.87
CA VAL A 69 -2.77 -5.10 1.86
C VAL A 69 -3.24 -3.74 1.38
N ALA A 70 -2.33 -2.90 0.86
CA ALA A 70 -2.68 -1.61 0.28
C ALA A 70 -3.68 -1.77 -0.88
N ALA A 71 -3.37 -2.63 -1.86
CA ALA A 71 -4.24 -2.89 -2.99
C ALA A 71 -5.63 -3.41 -2.58
N ALA A 72 -5.69 -4.35 -1.62
CA ALA A 72 -6.94 -4.90 -1.11
C ALA A 72 -7.80 -3.84 -0.39
N VAL A 73 -7.19 -3.03 0.47
CA VAL A 73 -7.90 -1.94 1.18
C VAL A 73 -8.38 -0.88 0.19
N TRP A 74 -7.56 -0.51 -0.78
CA TRP A 74 -7.95 0.44 -1.83
C TRP A 74 -9.14 -0.07 -2.63
N TRP A 75 -9.10 -1.33 -3.09
CA TRP A 75 -10.18 -1.96 -3.84
C TRP A 75 -11.48 -1.97 -3.04
N LEU A 76 -11.42 -2.45 -1.80
CA LEU A 76 -12.58 -2.50 -0.91
C LEU A 76 -13.14 -1.10 -0.63
N ALA A 77 -12.29 -0.10 -0.43
CA ALA A 77 -12.73 1.27 -0.17
C ALA A 77 -13.49 1.86 -1.36
N LEU A 78 -13.01 1.66 -2.59
CA LEU A 78 -13.71 2.15 -3.78
C LEU A 78 -15.00 1.38 -4.03
N THR A 79 -14.97 0.04 -3.97
CA THR A 79 -16.17 -0.79 -4.18
C THR A 79 -17.27 -0.49 -3.15
N LEU A 80 -16.91 -0.35 -1.88
CA LEU A 80 -17.88 0.00 -0.84
C LEU A 80 -18.31 1.47 -0.91
N GLY A 81 -17.41 2.37 -1.31
CA GLY A 81 -17.72 3.77 -1.53
C GLY A 81 -18.74 3.97 -2.65
N GLU A 82 -18.59 3.24 -3.75
CA GLU A 82 -19.56 3.22 -4.85
C GLU A 82 -20.91 2.68 -4.39
N GLN A 83 -20.93 1.51 -3.74
CA GLN A 83 -22.18 0.83 -3.35
C GLN A 83 -22.93 1.50 -2.20
N ALA A 84 -22.23 1.96 -1.16
CA ALA A 84 -22.84 2.44 0.07
C ALA A 84 -22.94 3.97 0.15
N LEU A 85 -22.03 4.69 -0.51
CA LEU A 85 -21.90 6.14 -0.41
C LEU A 85 -22.14 6.86 -1.74
N GLY A 86 -22.38 6.13 -2.84
CA GLY A 86 -22.66 6.68 -4.17
C GLY A 86 -21.47 7.38 -4.81
N TRP A 87 -20.24 6.98 -4.48
CA TRP A 87 -19.04 7.52 -5.13
C TRP A 87 -19.01 7.10 -6.61
N GLN A 88 -18.44 7.93 -7.48
CA GLN A 88 -18.28 7.59 -8.90
C GLN A 88 -16.92 6.94 -9.13
N ALA A 89 -16.76 5.74 -8.54
CA ALA A 89 -15.53 4.96 -8.62
C ALA A 89 -15.30 4.32 -9.99
#